data_AF-A0A7C9RKU6-F1
#
_entry.id   AF-A0A7C9RKU6-F1
#
_cell.length_a   1.000
_cell.length_b   1.000
_cell.length_c   1.000
_cell.angle_alpha   90.00
_cell.angle_beta   90.00
_cell.angle_gamma   90.00
#
_symmetry.space_group_name_H-M   'P 1'
#
loop_
_entity.id
_entity.type
_entity.pdbx_description
1 polymer ?
#
loop_
_entity_poly.entity_id
_entity_poly.type
_entity_poly.pdbx_seq_one_letter_code
_entity_poly.pdbx_strand_id
1 'polypeptide(L)'
;AGVAMGISETLGANPAITAVATVLTGIMGAIVVTPTMNRLGITDFRARGFAAGLASHGIGTARAFQVDEVAGTFAGIAMGLNALVTSLLVPVAATLLLR
;
A
#
# COMPACT_ATOMS: atom_id res chain seq x y z
N ALA A 1 -7.52 -0.16 1.66
CA ALA A 1 -8.62 -1.12 1.84
C ALA A 1 -9.71 -0.92 0.79
N GLY A 2 -10.33 0.27 0.70
CA GLY A 2 -11.48 0.51 -0.20
C GLY A 2 -11.29 0.02 -1.65
N VAL A 3 -10.18 0.39 -2.29
CA VAL A 3 -9.87 -0.03 -3.67
C VAL A 3 -9.79 -1.55 -3.81
N ALA A 4 -9.02 -2.22 -2.94
CA ALA A 4 -8.88 -3.67 -2.97
C ALA A 4 -10.21 -4.40 -2.68
N MET A 5 -11.02 -3.87 -1.76
CA MET A 5 -12.35 -4.43 -1.47
C MET A 5 -13.29 -4.30 -2.67
N GLY A 6 -13.30 -3.15 -3.36
CA GLY A 6 -14.10 -2.97 -4.56
C GLY A 6 -13.69 -3.92 -5.69
N ILE A 7 -12.37 -4.12 -5.88
CA ILE A 7 -11.86 -5.11 -6.85
C ILE A 7 -12.21 -6.54 -6.43
N SER A 8 -12.12 -6.86 -5.13
CA SER A 8 -12.50 -8.17 -4.61
C SER A 8 -13.97 -8.48 -4.89
N GLU A 9 -14.85 -7.51 -4.68
CA GLU A 9 -16.29 -7.65 -4.92
C GLU A 9 -16.60 -7.90 -6.40
N THR A 10 -15.96 -7.16 -7.33
CA THR A 10 -16.15 -7.37 -8.77
C THR A 10 -15.64 -8.72 -9.28
N LEU A 11 -14.71 -9.34 -8.54
CA LEU A 11 -14.20 -10.69 -8.82
C LEU A 11 -14.98 -11.80 -8.10
N GLY A 12 -16.02 -11.47 -7.32
CA GLY A 12 -16.80 -12.44 -6.55
C GLY A 12 -16.10 -12.96 -5.29
N ALA A 13 -15.00 -12.35 -4.86
CA ALA A 13 -14.28 -12.68 -3.64
C ALA A 13 -14.85 -11.94 -2.42
N ASN A 14 -14.68 -12.49 -1.22
CA ASN A 14 -15.22 -11.91 0.02
C ASN A 14 -14.47 -10.63 0.44
N PRO A 15 -15.10 -9.44 0.36
CA PRO A 15 -14.43 -8.17 0.66
C PRO A 15 -13.98 -8.06 2.12
N ALA A 16 -14.61 -8.75 3.06
CA ALA A 16 -14.24 -8.73 4.48
C ALA A 16 -12.86 -9.36 4.71
N ILE A 17 -12.57 -10.49 4.05
CA ILE A 17 -11.25 -11.14 4.14
C ILE A 17 -10.19 -10.24 3.49
N THR A 18 -10.52 -9.62 2.35
CA THR A 18 -9.66 -8.64 1.68
C THR A 18 -9.36 -7.44 2.58
N ALA A 19 -10.35 -6.94 3.32
CA ALA A 19 -10.17 -5.86 4.30
C ALA A 19 -9.14 -6.25 5.37
N VAL A 20 -9.32 -7.42 5.99
CA VAL A 20 -8.43 -7.93 7.04
C VAL A 20 -7.01 -8.10 6.51
N ALA A 21 -6.83 -8.73 5.33
CA ALA A 21 -5.52 -8.90 4.70
C ALA A 21 -4.85 -7.54 4.41
N THR A 22 -5.61 -6.56 3.93
CA THR A 22 -5.09 -5.21 3.64
C THR A 22 -4.68 -4.47 4.92
N VAL A 23 -5.43 -4.64 6.01
CA VAL A 23 -5.10 -4.03 7.30
C VAL A 23 -3.83 -4.67 7.88
N LEU A 24 -3.73 -6.00 7.86
CA LEU A 24 -2.56 -6.73 8.36
C LEU A 24 -1.29 -6.32 7.61
N THR A 25 -1.33 -6.30 6.27
CA THR A 25 -0.19 -5.83 5.46
C THR A 25 0.18 -4.39 5.79
N GLY A 26 -0.80 -3.53 6.05
CA GLY A 26 -0.52 -2.15 6.43
C GLY A 26 0.09 -1.97 7.82
N ILE A 27 -0.35 -2.75 8.81
CA ILE A 27 0.27 -2.78 10.13
C ILE A 27 1.72 -3.27 10.02
N MET A 28 1.94 -4.35 9.27
CA MET A 28 3.28 -4.92 9.08
C MET A 28 4.23 -3.90 8.46
N GLY A 29 3.86 -3.23 7.37
CA GLY A 29 4.77 -2.24 6.77
C GLY A 29 4.95 -0.99 7.64
N ALA A 30 3.92 -0.55 8.40
CA ALA A 30 4.09 0.54 9.37
C ALA A 30 5.13 0.24 10.46
N ILE A 31 5.26 -1.03 10.86
CA ILE A 31 6.25 -1.49 11.85
C ILE A 31 7.62 -1.72 11.19
N VAL A 32 7.64 -2.32 10.00
CA VAL A 32 8.87 -2.83 9.37
C VAL A 32 9.61 -1.79 8.53
N VAL A 33 8.92 -0.89 7.84
CA VAL A 33 9.55 0.00 6.85
C VAL A 33 10.58 0.95 7.48
N THR A 34 10.21 1.67 8.54
CA THR A 34 11.11 2.67 9.15
C THR A 34 12.42 2.04 9.68
N PRO A 35 12.38 0.96 10.49
CA PRO A 35 13.60 0.27 10.93
C PRO A 35 14.43 -0.27 9.78
N THR A 36 13.79 -0.79 8.72
CA THR A 36 14.49 -1.34 7.55
C THR A 36 15.25 -0.24 6.81
N MET A 37 14.58 0.89 6.54
CA MET A 37 15.20 2.04 5.87
C MET A 37 16.34 2.64 6.70
N ASN A 38 16.20 2.67 8.03
CA ASN A 38 17.29 3.10 8.93
C ASN A 38 18.50 2.17 8.83
N ARG A 39 18.29 0.85 8.84
CA ARG A 39 19.38 -0.15 8.71
C ARG A 39 20.07 -0.06 7.35
N LEU A 40 19.32 0.25 6.30
CA LEU A 40 19.85 0.43 4.94
C LEU A 40 20.51 1.81 4.75
N GLY A 41 20.52 2.69 5.76
CA GLY A 41 21.11 4.02 5.65
C GLY A 41 20.38 4.95 4.69
N ILE A 42 19.10 4.69 4.39
CA ILE A 42 18.30 5.52 3.48
C ILE A 42 17.84 6.75 4.25
N THR A 43 18.38 7.90 3.90
CA THR A 43 18.12 9.19 4.57
C THR A 43 17.09 10.05 3.87
N ASP A 44 16.83 9.82 2.57
CA ASP A 44 15.85 10.61 1.81
C ASP A 44 14.41 10.24 2.20
N PHE A 45 13.74 11.13 2.92
CA PHE A 45 12.35 10.96 3.35
C PHE A 45 11.35 10.84 2.19
N ARG A 46 11.65 11.39 1.01
CA ARG A 46 10.80 11.21 -0.19
C ARG A 46 10.78 9.75 -0.61
N ALA A 47 11.97 9.15 -0.72
CA ALA A 47 12.13 7.75 -1.09
C ALA A 47 11.53 6.81 -0.02
N ARG A 48 11.78 7.10 1.26
CA ARG A 48 11.21 6.32 2.38
C ARG A 48 9.70 6.39 2.41
N GLY A 49 9.16 7.59 2.24
CA GLY A 49 7.73 7.84 2.17
C GLY A 49 7.08 7.08 1.03
N PHE A 50 7.61 7.25 -0.18
CA PHE A 50 7.12 6.56 -1.36
C PHE A 50 7.12 5.03 -1.18
N ALA A 51 8.22 4.46 -0.67
CA ALA A 51 8.32 3.04 -0.37
C ALA A 51 7.32 2.59 0.71
N ALA A 52 7.13 3.37 1.78
CA ALA A 52 6.17 3.07 2.83
C ALA A 52 4.72 3.05 2.31
N GLY A 53 4.36 4.04 1.48
CA GLY A 53 3.03 4.14 0.86
C GLY A 53 2.75 2.99 -0.11
N LEU A 54 3.76 2.59 -0.91
CA LEU A 54 3.66 1.43 -1.80
C LEU A 54 3.51 0.10 -1.03
N ALA A 55 4.28 -0.11 0.03
CA ALA A 55 4.35 -1.41 0.71
C ALA A 55 3.24 -1.65 1.74
N SER A 56 2.68 -0.59 2.35
CA SER A 56 1.83 -0.72 3.56
C SER A 56 0.45 -0.06 3.47
N HIS A 57 0.03 0.46 2.31
CA HIS A 57 -1.28 1.10 2.17
C HIS A 57 -1.52 2.21 3.23
N GLY A 58 -2.80 2.57 3.48
CA GLY A 58 -3.17 3.75 4.27
C GLY A 58 -2.62 3.81 5.70
N ILE A 59 -2.49 2.66 6.37
CA ILE A 59 -1.92 2.60 7.74
C ILE A 59 -0.42 2.96 7.69
N GLY A 60 0.32 2.44 6.71
CA GLY A 60 1.72 2.82 6.48
C GLY A 60 1.88 4.29 6.12
N THR A 61 1.00 4.82 5.28
CA THR A 61 0.99 6.24 4.92
C THR A 61 0.75 7.13 6.14
N ALA A 62 -0.21 6.78 7.01
CA ALA A 62 -0.43 7.49 8.26
C ALA A 62 0.79 7.43 9.20
N ARG A 63 1.46 6.27 9.25
CA ARG A 63 2.71 6.14 10.02
C ARG A 63 3.84 6.95 9.41
N ALA A 64 3.93 7.07 8.09
CA ALA A 64 4.93 7.89 7.42
C ALA A 64 4.79 9.37 7.81
N PHE A 65 3.57 9.91 7.88
CA PHE A 65 3.32 11.27 8.41
C PHE A 65 3.77 11.46 9.87
N GLN A 66 3.70 10.41 10.70
CA GLN A 66 4.21 10.47 12.08
C GLN A 66 5.74 10.44 12.15
N VAL A 67 6.42 9.97 11.09
CA VAL A 67 7.88 9.91 11.01
C VAL A 67 8.42 11.23 10.45
N ASP A 68 7.85 11.70 9.34
CA ASP A 68 8.24 12.94 8.66
C ASP A 68 7.12 13.39 7.70
N GLU A 69 6.87 14.68 7.60
CA GLU A 69 5.80 15.24 6.76
C GLU A 69 6.03 15.01 5.25
N VAL A 70 7.28 15.10 4.80
CA VAL A 70 7.67 14.82 3.41
C VAL A 70 7.48 13.34 3.11
N ALA A 71 7.88 12.46 4.03
CA ALA A 71 7.63 11.03 3.88
C ALA A 71 6.14 10.71 3.77
N GLY A 72 5.30 11.31 4.62
CA GLY A 72 3.85 11.16 4.53
C GLY A 72 3.27 11.59 3.19
N THR A 73 3.74 12.74 2.67
CA THR A 73 3.28 13.27 1.38
C THR A 73 3.60 12.33 0.22
N PHE A 74 4.85 11.85 0.14
CA PHE A 74 5.26 10.90 -0.90
C PHE A 74 4.61 9.52 -0.72
N ALA A 75 4.30 9.10 0.51
CA ALA A 75 3.53 7.89 0.77
C ALA A 75 2.09 8.00 0.23
N GLY A 76 1.47 9.17 0.37
CA GLY A 76 0.14 9.45 -0.21
C GLY A 76 0.15 9.35 -1.74
N ILE A 77 1.15 9.94 -2.39
CA ILE A 77 1.33 9.87 -3.86
C ILE A 77 1.50 8.41 -4.30
N ALA A 78 2.40 7.68 -3.66
CA ALA A 78 2.61 6.25 -3.91
C ALA A 78 1.30 5.45 -3.81
N MET A 79 0.52 5.67 -2.75
CA MET A 79 -0.74 4.97 -2.53
C MET A 79 -1.77 5.27 -3.62
N GLY A 80 -1.89 6.54 -4.03
CA GLY A 80 -2.79 6.95 -5.12
C GLY A 80 -2.41 6.32 -6.46
N LEU A 81 -1.12 6.37 -6.81
CA LEU A 81 -0.62 5.75 -8.04
C LEU A 81 -0.81 4.22 -8.01
N ASN A 82 -0.52 3.57 -6.90
CA ASN A 82 -0.72 2.14 -6.75
C ASN A 82 -2.20 1.76 -6.91
N ALA A 83 -3.12 2.53 -6.33
CA ALA A 83 -4.56 2.30 -6.50
C ALA A 83 -5.00 2.40 -7.96
N LEU A 84 -4.54 3.42 -8.69
CA LEU A 84 -4.84 3.59 -10.11
C LEU A 84 -4.32 2.40 -10.93
N VAL A 85 -3.04 2.07 -10.78
CA VAL A 85 -2.38 0.99 -11.52
C VAL A 85 -3.03 -0.37 -11.20
N THR A 86 -3.29 -0.65 -9.93
CA THR A 86 -3.90 -1.93 -9.50
C THR A 86 -5.32 -2.07 -10.05
N SER A 87 -6.12 -0.99 -10.05
CA SER A 87 -7.49 -1.02 -10.58
C SER A 87 -7.54 -1.32 -12.08
N LEU A 88 -6.53 -0.89 -12.83
CA LEU A 88 -6.39 -1.17 -14.27
C LEU A 88 -5.84 -2.58 -14.53
N LEU A 89 -4.80 -2.99 -13.80
CA LEU A 89 -4.07 -4.23 -14.08
C LEU A 89 -4.77 -5.49 -13.55
N VAL A 90 -5.41 -5.42 -12.38
CA VAL A 90 -6.00 -6.63 -11.76
C VAL A 90 -7.09 -7.28 -12.62
N PRO A 91 -8.04 -6.55 -13.24
CA PRO A 91 -9.02 -7.17 -14.13
C PRO A 91 -8.36 -7.89 -15.32
N VAL A 92 -7.34 -7.30 -15.92
CA VAL A 92 -6.59 -7.90 -17.04
C VAL A 92 -5.86 -9.16 -16.58
N ALA A 93 -5.15 -9.09 -15.45
CA ALA A 93 -4.45 -10.22 -14.88
C ALA A 93 -5.42 -11.36 -14.50
N ALA A 94 -6.57 -11.03 -13.92
CA ALA A 94 -7.61 -12.00 -13.58
C ALA A 94 -8.13 -12.71 -14.84
N THR A 95 -8.36 -11.99 -15.94
CA THR A 95 -8.79 -12.63 -17.20
C THR A 95 -7.72 -13.54 -17.83
N LEU A 96 -6.43 -13.29 -17.58
CA LEU A 96 -5.34 -14.11 -18.13
C LEU A 96 -5.04 -15.33 -17.26
N LEU A 97 -5.16 -15.21 -15.94
CA LEU A 97 -4.74 -16.23 -14.97
C LEU A 97 -5.88 -17.14 -14.50
N LEU A 98 -7.13 -16.66 -14.52
CA LEU A 98 -8.31 -17.40 -14.06
C LEU A 98 -9.19 -17.92 -15.21
N ARG A 99 -8.78 -17.67 -16.47
CA ARG A 99 -9.28 -18.39 -17.65
C ARG A 99 -8.36 -19.55 -17.96
#